data_AF-A0A0J9S3H0-F1
#
_entry.id   AF-A0A0J9S3H0-F1
#
_cell.length_a   1.000
_cell.length_b   1.000
_cell.length_c   1.000
_cell.angle_alpha   90.00
_cell.angle_beta   90.00
_cell.angle_gamma   90.00
#
_symmetry.space_group_name_H-M   'P 1'
#
loop_
_entity.id
_entity.type
_entity.pdbx_description
1 polymer ?
#
loop_
_entity_poly.entity_id
_entity_poly.type
_entity_poly.pdbx_seq_one_letter_code
_entity_poly.pdbx_strand_id
1 'polypeptide(L)' 'MNIIRGVNFGIILRHIHDQNINGIKSWISGYENKLNNYLNKRHKSLKENDLVKYCTNLNYILDYIVQGINNLKMFDG' A
#
# COMPACT_ATOMS: atom_id res chain seq x y z
N MET A 1 -0.62 5.19 12.69
CA MET A 1 -0.88 5.82 11.38
C MET A 1 -2.13 5.19 10.73
N ASN A 2 -3.20 5.96 10.51
CA ASN A 2 -4.48 5.45 9.95
C ASN A 2 -4.38 4.88 8.51
N ILE A 3 -3.32 5.20 7.77
CA ILE A 3 -3.04 4.68 6.43
C ILE A 3 -2.82 3.16 6.44
N ILE A 4 -2.08 2.66 7.43
CA ILE A 4 -1.65 1.25 7.48
C ILE A 4 -2.87 0.33 7.60
N ARG A 5 -3.91 0.79 8.32
CA ARG A 5 -5.19 0.09 8.48
C ARG A 5 -6.16 0.35 7.33
N GLY A 6 -6.14 1.53 6.73
CA GLY A 6 -7.14 1.96 5.73
C GLY A 6 -7.15 1.16 4.43
N VAL A 7 -5.98 0.70 3.99
CA VAL A 7 -5.82 -0.11 2.78
C VAL A 7 -5.15 -1.45 3.05
N ASN A 8 -5.12 -1.87 4.32
CA ASN A 8 -4.51 -3.12 4.76
C ASN A 8 -3.03 -3.26 4.34
N PHE A 9 -2.23 -2.19 4.48
CA PHE A 9 -0.82 -2.25 4.13
C PHE A 9 -0.04 -3.27 4.97
N GLY A 10 -0.43 -3.48 6.23
CA GLY A 10 0.19 -4.53 7.05
C GLY A 10 0.04 -5.94 6.47
N ILE A 11 -1.04 -6.21 5.72
CA ILE A 11 -1.28 -7.52 5.11
C ILE A 11 -0.31 -7.76 3.96
N ILE A 12 -0.09 -6.77 3.08
CA ILE A 12 0.86 -6.92 1.98
C ILE A 12 2.30 -7.00 2.47
N LEU A 13 2.66 -6.24 3.51
CA LEU A 13 3.98 -6.34 4.13
C LEU A 13 4.24 -7.74 4.67
N ARG A 14 3.24 -8.35 5.33
CA ARG A 14 3.33 -9.74 5.79
C ARG A 14 3.47 -10.71 4.62
N HIS A 15 2.70 -10.56 3.55
CA HIS A 15 2.83 -11.44 2.38
C HIS A 15 4.19 -11.30 1.70
N ILE A 16 4.77 -10.09 1.64
CA ILE A 16 6.13 -9.87 1.14
C ILE A 16 7.15 -10.58 2.02
N HIS A 17 7.07 -10.38 3.34
CA HIS A 17 7.95 -11.02 4.31
C HIS A 17 7.88 -12.54 4.25
N ASP A 18 6.67 -13.10 4.18
CA ASP A 18 6.42 -14.55 4.15
C ASP A 18 6.62 -15.14 2.74
N GLN A 19 7.08 -14.34 1.76
CA GLN A 19 7.23 -14.71 0.35
C GLN A 19 5.98 -15.36 -0.26
N ASN A 20 4.79 -14.97 0.24
CA ASN A 20 3.51 -15.54 -0.18
C ASN A 20 3.03 -14.87 -1.48
N ILE A 21 3.52 -15.36 -2.62
CA ILE A 21 3.21 -14.84 -3.96
C ILE A 21 1.70 -14.81 -4.23
N ASN A 22 0.96 -15.84 -3.82
CA ASN A 22 -0.49 -15.90 -4.01
C ASN A 22 -1.21 -14.81 -3.19
N GLY A 23 -0.77 -14.59 -1.95
CA GLY A 23 -1.25 -13.49 -1.11
C GLY A 23 -0.95 -12.12 -1.71
N ILE A 24 0.25 -11.93 -2.26
CA ILE A 24 0.64 -10.69 -2.96
C ILE A 24 -0.28 -10.44 -4.17
N LYS A 25 -0.46 -11.44 -5.04
CA LYS A 25 -1.33 -11.34 -6.23
C LYS A 25 -2.78 -11.01 -5.85
N SER A 26 -3.31 -11.68 -4.83
CA SER A 26 -4.66 -11.45 -4.31
C SER A 26 -4.82 -10.04 -3.72
N TRP A 27 -3.78 -9.51 -3.05
CA TRP A 27 -3.83 -8.15 -2.52
C TRP A 27 -3.79 -7.11 -3.64
N ILE A 28 -2.91 -7.28 -4.64
CA ILE A 28 -2.76 -6.38 -5.80
C ILE A 28 -4.06 -6.29 -6.59
N SER A 29 -4.75 -7.42 -6.84
CA SER A 29 -5.98 -7.43 -7.65
C SER A 29 -7.11 -6.57 -7.07
N GLY A 30 -7.11 -6.35 -5.75
CA GLY A 30 -8.07 -5.48 -5.07
C GLY A 30 -7.49 -4.13 -4.63
N TYR A 31 -6.23 -3.83 -4.93
CA TYR A 31 -5.52 -2.69 -4.34
C TYR A 31 -6.08 -1.36 -4.83
N GLU A 32 -6.22 -1.19 -6.14
CA GLU A 32 -6.67 0.06 -6.75
C GLU A 32 -8.03 0.52 -6.19
N ASN A 33 -9.00 -0.41 -6.11
CA ASN A 33 -10.32 -0.12 -5.52
C ASN A 33 -10.25 0.23 -4.02
N LYS A 34 -9.42 -0.45 -3.23
CA LYS A 34 -9.24 -0.13 -1.81
C LYS A 34 -8.59 1.24 -1.63
N LEU A 35 -7.57 1.54 -2.44
CA LEU A 35 -6.88 2.82 -2.41
C LEU A 35 -7.82 3.97 -2.79
N ASN A 36 -8.54 3.84 -3.91
CA ASN A 36 -9.50 4.84 -4.36
C ASN A 36 -10.59 5.10 -3.31
N ASN A 37 -11.17 4.04 -2.74
CA ASN A 37 -12.16 4.17 -1.67
C ASN A 37 -11.60 4.85 -0.42
N TYR A 38 -10.36 4.55 -0.06
CA TYR A 38 -9.71 5.15 1.09
C TYR A 38 -9.39 6.64 0.85
N LEU A 39 -8.81 6.97 -0.29
CA LEU A 39 -8.50 8.35 -0.69
C LEU A 39 -9.76 9.20 -0.78
N ASN A 40 -10.83 8.69 -1.38
CA ASN A 40 -12.11 9.41 -1.48
C ASN A 40 -12.73 9.73 -0.11
N LYS A 41 -12.56 8.83 0.87
CA LYS A 41 -13.02 9.06 2.24
C LYS A 41 -12.14 10.06 2.98
N ARG A 42 -10.82 10.01 2.79
CA ARG A 42 -9.87 10.88 3.50
C ARG A 42 -9.75 12.28 2.91
N HIS A 43 -9.82 12.43 1.59
CA HIS A 43 -9.72 13.70 0.87
C HIS A 43 -10.77 14.72 1.35
N LYS A 44 -11.99 14.24 1.65
CA LYS A 44 -13.08 15.09 2.17
C LYS A 44 -12.85 15.63 3.59
N SER A 45 -11.83 15.15 4.30
CA SER A 45 -11.64 15.41 5.74
C SER A 45 -10.33 16.13 6.09
N LEU A 46 -9.44 16.37 5.13
CA LEU A 46 -8.09 16.89 5.38
C LEU A 46 -7.95 18.33 4.88
N LYS A 47 -7.25 19.16 5.66
CA LYS A 47 -6.80 20.49 5.23
C LYS A 47 -5.62 20.33 4.25
N GLU A 48 -5.40 21.33 3.39
CA GLU A 48 -4.43 21.27 2.28
C GLU A 48 -3.00 20.91 2.71
N ASN A 49 -2.48 21.52 3.78
CA ASN A 49 -1.14 21.19 4.33
C ASN A 49 -1.06 19.76 4.89
N ASP A 50 -2.14 19.26 5.48
CA ASP A 50 -2.22 17.88 5.97
C ASP A 50 -2.29 16.88 4.80
N LEU A 51 -2.89 17.31 3.68
CA LEU A 51 -2.99 16.52 2.45
C LEU A 51 -1.61 16.26 1.84
N VAL A 52 -0.75 17.29 1.76
CA VAL A 52 0.62 17.14 1.24
C VAL A 52 1.41 16.12 2.06
N LYS A 53 1.47 16.32 3.39
CA LYS A 53 2.16 15.39 4.30
C LYS A 53 1.58 13.97 4.22
N TYR A 54 0.26 13.87 4.07
CA TYR A 54 -0.43 12.61 3.92
C TYR A 54 -0.04 11.88 2.63
N CYS A 55 -0.02 12.58 1.48
CA CYS A 55 0.39 12.02 0.20
C CYS A 55 1.86 11.59 0.19
N THR A 56 2.76 12.38 0.81
CA THR A 56 4.17 11.99 0.96
C THR A 56 4.32 10.66 1.71
N ASN A 57 3.60 10.48 2.83
CA ASN A 57 3.64 9.23 3.58
C ASN A 57 3.07 8.04 2.79
N LEU A 58 2.01 8.27 2.01
CA LEU A 58 1.42 7.24 1.16
C LEU A 58 2.40 6.80 0.07
N ASN A 59 3.05 7.74 -0.62
CA ASN A 59 4.04 7.45 -1.65
C ASN A 59 5.20 6.63 -1.08
N TYR A 60 5.71 7.01 0.10
CA TYR A 60 6.78 6.26 0.76
C TYR A 60 6.41 4.79 1.03
N ILE A 61 5.18 4.53 1.48
CA ILE A 61 4.70 3.17 1.73
C ILE A 61 4.55 2.38 0.42
N LEU A 62 4.06 3.04 -0.63
CA LEU A 62 3.93 2.45 -1.96
C LEU A 62 5.29 2.05 -2.54
N ASP A 63 6.27 2.94 -2.46
CA ASP A 63 7.64 2.67 -2.93
C ASP A 63 8.25 1.50 -2.17
N TYR A 64 8.02 1.39 -0.86
CA TYR A 64 8.50 0.27 -0.06
C TYR A 64 7.87 -1.07 -0.49
N ILE A 65 6.56 -1.08 -0.79
CA ILE A 65 5.86 -2.27 -1.28
C ILE A 65 6.39 -2.68 -2.66
N VAL A 66 6.58 -1.71 -3.57
CA VAL A 66 7.12 -1.95 -4.91
C VAL A 66 8.53 -2.55 -4.81
N GLN A 67 9.39 -2.00 -3.95
CA GLN A 67 10.72 -2.57 -3.69
C GLN A 67 10.64 -4.00 -3.17
N GLY A 68 9.78 -4.27 -2.19
CA GLY A 68 9.58 -5.62 -1.66
C GLY A 68 9.13 -6.63 -2.72
N ILE A 69 8.16 -6.26 -3.56
CA ILE A 69 7.69 -7.12 -4.65
C ILE A 69 8.79 -7.33 -5.71
N ASN A 70 9.53 -6.29 -6.07
CA ASN A 70 10.61 -6.39 -7.05
C ASN A 70 11.74 -7.28 -6.56
N ASN A 71 12.10 -7.18 -5.27
CA ASN A 71 13.10 -8.06 -4.66
C ASN A 71 12.67 -9.52 -4.73
N LEU A 72 11.39 -9.85 -4.53
CA LEU A 72 10.88 -11.21 -4.70
C LEU A 72 11.00 -11.72 -6.13
N LYS A 73 10.76 -10.87 -7.13
CA LYS A 73 10.93 -11.23 -8.55
C LYS A 73 12.40 -11.49 -8.93
N MET A 74 13.36 -10.95 -8.18
CA MET A 74 14.79 -11.25 -8.41
C MET A 74 15.18 -12.66 -7.93
N PHE A 75 14.38 -13.31 -7.07
CA PHE A 75 14.62 -14.68 -6.59
C PHE A 75 13.87 -15.76 -7.38
N ASP A 76 12.94 -15.37 -8.25
CA ASP A 76 12.17 -16.26 -9.13
C ASP A 76 12.82 -16.41 -10.53
N GLY A 77 14.08 -15.96 -10.67
CA GLY A 77 14.89 -15.95 -11.89
C GLY A 77 15.91 -17.07 -11.98
#